data_AF-A0A529VRK7-F1
#
_entry.id   AF-A0A529VRK7-F1
#
_cell.length_a   1.000
_cell.length_b   1.000
_cell.length_c   1.000
_cell.angle_alpha   90.00
_cell.angle_beta   90.00
_cell.angle_gamma   90.00
#
_symmetry.space_group_name_H-M   'P 1'
#
loop_
_entity.id
_entity.type
_entity.pdbx_description
1 polymer ?
#
loop_
_entity_poly.entity_id
_entity_poly.type
_entity_poly.pdbx_seq_one_letter_code
_entity_poly.pdbx_strand_id
1 'polypeptide(L)'
;RTAIRIAGPKAEWVMAKFFAIDFALPAFPLGAGRSTNHHDIFAQIQRTGADQFDIYVFRSFARSFWKALCHASEEVGYEVQ
;
A
#
# COMPACT_ATOMS: atom_id res chain seq x y z
N ARG A 1 10.16 -10.91 -5.08
CA ARG A 1 9.25 -9.85 -4.60
C ARG A 1 7.84 -10.21 -5.08
N THR A 2 6.80 -9.85 -4.34
CA THR A 2 5.40 -9.97 -4.75
C THR A 2 4.83 -8.57 -4.86
N ALA A 3 4.13 -8.26 -5.95
CA ALA A 3 3.44 -6.99 -6.14
C ALA A 3 1.98 -7.14 -5.72
N ILE A 4 1.49 -6.20 -4.92
CA ILE A 4 0.09 -6.06 -4.54
C ILE A 4 -0.33 -4.65 -4.93
N ARG A 5 -1.45 -4.52 -5.64
CA ARG A 5 -2.02 -3.23 -6.00
C ARG A 5 -3.17 -2.90 -5.05
N ILE A 6 -3.22 -1.65 -4.62
CA ILE A 6 -4.40 -1.05 -4.00
C ILE A 6 -4.79 0.18 -4.82
N ALA A 7 -6.09 0.35 -5.07
CA ALA A 7 -6.62 1.46 -5.81
C ALA A 7 -7.96 1.92 -5.21
N GLY A 8 -8.25 3.21 -5.32
CA GLY A 8 -9.53 3.80 -4.97
C GLY A 8 -9.40 4.94 -3.94
N PRO A 9 -10.48 5.71 -3.73
CA PRO A 9 -10.44 6.98 -2.99
C PRO A 9 -10.05 6.85 -1.50
N LYS A 10 -10.00 5.63 -0.97
CA LYS A 10 -9.57 5.33 0.41
C LYS A 10 -8.20 4.64 0.48
N ALA A 11 -7.51 4.45 -0.65
CA ALA A 11 -6.22 3.78 -0.72
C ALA A 11 -5.16 4.49 0.13
N GLU A 12 -5.06 5.82 0.06
CA GLU A 12 -4.13 6.60 0.90
C GLU A 12 -4.38 6.36 2.39
N TRP A 13 -5.65 6.38 2.80
CA TRP A 13 -6.04 6.19 4.19
C TRP A 13 -5.77 4.77 4.69
N VAL A 14 -6.05 3.75 3.89
CA VAL A 14 -5.71 2.35 4.23
C VAL A 14 -4.19 2.19 4.34
N MET A 15 -3.44 2.77 3.40
CA MET A 15 -1.98 2.69 3.37
C MET A 15 -1.32 3.41 4.54
N ALA A 16 -1.89 4.53 5.01
CA ALA A 16 -1.43 5.26 6.19
C ALA A 16 -1.54 4.43 7.49
N LYS A 17 -2.38 3.38 7.53
CA LYS A 17 -2.42 2.42 8.67
C LYS A 17 -1.15 1.57 8.77
N PHE A 18 -0.41 1.42 7.67
CA PHE A 18 0.75 0.51 7.57
C PHE A 18 2.09 1.22 7.43
N PHE A 19 2.14 2.45 6.96
CA PHE A 19 3.42 3.09 6.68
C PHE A 19 3.40 4.52 7.19
N ALA A 20 4.46 4.91 7.91
CA ALA A 20 4.70 6.28 8.32
C ALA A 20 5.20 7.13 7.13
N ILE A 21 4.37 7.17 6.07
CA ILE A 21 4.56 7.96 4.85
C ILE A 21 3.35 8.87 4.74
N ASP A 22 3.59 10.13 4.39
CA ASP A 22 2.52 11.01 3.93
C ASP A 22 2.15 10.63 2.49
N PHE A 23 0.98 10.02 2.31
CA PHE A 23 0.48 9.58 1.01
C PHE A 23 -0.20 10.69 0.22
N ALA A 24 -0.40 11.89 0.77
CA ALA A 24 -1.04 12.98 0.05
C ALA A 24 -0.26 13.35 -1.22
N LEU A 25 -0.98 13.70 -2.29
CA LEU A 25 -0.40 13.97 -3.61
C LEU A 25 0.79 14.97 -3.61
N PRO A 26 0.78 16.06 -2.83
CA PRO A 26 1.93 16.96 -2.75
C PRO A 26 3.19 16.33 -2.14
N ALA A 27 3.04 15.41 -1.18
CA ALA A 27 4.16 14.76 -0.48
C ALA A 27 4.64 13.49 -1.21
N PHE A 28 3.71 12.75 -1.83
CA PHE A 28 3.97 11.54 -2.58
C PHE A 28 3.37 11.64 -4.00
N PRO A 29 3.99 12.40 -4.91
CA PRO A 29 3.42 12.70 -6.22
C PRO A 29 3.33 11.47 -7.13
N LEU A 30 2.47 11.56 -8.15
CA LEU A 30 2.31 10.51 -9.17
C LEU A 30 3.67 10.17 -9.81
N GLY A 31 3.94 8.86 -9.98
CA GLY A 31 5.19 8.37 -10.54
C GLY A 31 6.35 8.30 -9.55
N ALA A 32 6.19 8.81 -8.33
CA ALA A 32 7.19 8.64 -7.29
C ALA A 32 7.18 7.22 -6.72
N GLY A 33 8.35 6.82 -6.23
CA GLY A 33 8.55 5.62 -5.43
C GLY A 33 9.17 5.94 -4.07
N ARG A 34 8.85 5.14 -3.05
CA ARG A 34 9.44 5.22 -1.70
C ARG A 34 9.78 3.82 -1.22
N SER A 35 10.96 3.68 -0.60
CA SER A 35 11.31 2.46 0.14
C SER A 35 11.08 2.74 1.63
N THR A 36 10.44 1.80 2.32
CA THR A 36 10.10 1.93 3.73
C THR A 36 10.09 0.56 4.42
N ASN A 37 10.00 0.56 5.74
CA ASN A 37 9.86 -0.61 6.56
C ASN A 37 8.82 -0.39 7.67
N HIS A 38 7.99 -1.39 7.92
CA HIS A 38 7.03 -1.38 9.01
C HIS A 38 6.79 -2.81 9.51
N HIS A 39 6.82 -3.04 10.82
CA HIS A 39 6.72 -4.38 11.45
C HIS A 39 7.65 -5.44 10.82
N ASP A 40 8.93 -5.10 10.62
CA ASP A 40 9.95 -5.94 9.98
C ASP A 40 9.66 -6.31 8.50
N ILE A 41 8.65 -5.71 7.90
CA ILE A 41 8.34 -5.85 6.48
C ILE A 41 8.96 -4.67 5.74
N PHE A 42 9.97 -4.94 4.92
CA PHE A 42 10.43 -4.00 3.91
C PHE A 42 9.45 -3.96 2.75
N ALA A 43 9.03 -2.74 2.39
CA ALA A 43 8.16 -2.48 1.25
C ALA A 43 8.79 -1.42 0.34
N GLN A 44 8.67 -1.62 -0.96
CA GLN A 44 8.81 -0.53 -1.93
C GLN A 44 7.42 -0.20 -2.44
N ILE A 45 7.07 1.08 -2.43
CA ILE A 45 5.74 1.56 -2.81
C ILE A 45 5.90 2.50 -3.98
N GLN A 46 5.14 2.29 -5.04
CA GLN A 46 5.09 3.14 -6.22
C GLN A 46 3.70 3.73 -6.36
N ARG A 47 3.57 5.05 -6.49
CA ARG A 47 2.28 5.67 -6.84
C ARG A 47 2.09 5.62 -8.35
N THR A 48 1.16 4.76 -8.79
CA THR A 48 0.92 4.47 -10.22
C THR A 48 -0.34 5.11 -10.77
N GLY A 49 -1.12 5.78 -9.92
CA GLY A 49 -2.28 6.61 -10.29
C GLY A 49 -2.57 7.64 -9.20
N ALA A 50 -3.61 8.46 -9.40
CA ALA A 50 -4.01 9.45 -8.39
C ALA A 50 -4.28 8.73 -7.05
N ASP A 51 -5.14 7.73 -7.02
CA ASP A 51 -5.42 6.96 -5.81
C ASP A 51 -5.00 5.49 -5.96
N GLN A 52 -3.84 5.24 -6.57
CA GLN A 52 -3.37 3.89 -6.88
C GLN A 52 -1.89 3.69 -6.52
N PHE A 53 -1.61 2.61 -5.81
CA PHE A 53 -0.29 2.25 -5.33
C PHE A 53 0.03 0.79 -5.62
N ASP A 54 1.25 0.53 -6.08
CA ASP A 54 1.83 -0.80 -6.18
C ASP A 54 2.81 -1.00 -5.02
N ILE A 55 2.55 -2.00 -4.18
CA ILE A 55 3.37 -2.36 -3.03
C ILE A 55 4.15 -3.64 -3.36
N TYR A 56 5.47 -3.55 -3.27
CA TYR A 56 6.39 -4.65 -3.46
C TYR A 56 6.96 -5.12 -2.12
N VAL A 57 6.55 -6.31 -1.70
CA VAL A 57 7.06 -6.97 -0.48
C VAL A 57 7.88 -8.21 -0.82
N PHE A 58 8.67 -8.70 0.15
CA PHE A 58 9.30 -10.01 0.02
C PHE A 58 8.25 -11.12 -0.04
N ARG A 59 8.55 -12.17 -0.83
CA ARG A 59 7.58 -13.25 -1.11
C ARG A 59 7.11 -13.95 0.17
N SER A 60 8.01 -14.13 1.15
CA SER A 60 7.70 -14.75 2.45
C SER A 60 6.66 -13.98 3.26
N PHE A 61 6.57 -12.65 3.10
CA PHE A 61 5.61 -11.79 3.80
C PHE A 61 4.36 -11.45 2.98
N ALA A 62 4.31 -11.84 1.70
CA ALA A 62 3.22 -11.44 0.81
C ALA A 62 1.84 -11.87 1.31
N ARG A 63 1.72 -13.12 1.78
CA ARG A 63 0.43 -13.64 2.27
C ARG A 63 -0.02 -12.99 3.58
N SER A 64 0.89 -12.76 4.52
CA SER A 64 0.54 -12.10 5.78
C SER A 64 0.17 -10.64 5.54
N PHE A 65 0.95 -9.92 4.72
CA PHE A 65 0.66 -8.55 4.36
C PHE A 65 -0.67 -8.43 3.61
N TRP A 66 -0.96 -9.31 2.64
CA TRP A 66 -2.25 -9.35 1.94
C TRP A 66 -3.43 -9.47 2.91
N LYS A 67 -3.37 -10.40 3.87
CA LYS A 67 -4.43 -10.56 4.88
C LYS A 67 -4.60 -9.31 5.74
N ALA A 68 -3.51 -8.70 6.17
CA ALA A 68 -3.55 -7.48 6.96
C ALA A 68 -4.17 -6.32 6.15
N LEU A 69 -3.78 -6.18 4.87
CA LEU A 69 -4.31 -5.18 3.95
C LEU A 69 -5.82 -5.35 3.74
N CYS A 70 -6.29 -6.58 3.51
CA CYS A 70 -7.72 -6.89 3.41
C CYS A 70 -8.46 -6.48 4.69
N HIS A 71 -8.00 -6.91 5.85
CA HIS A 71 -8.62 -6.58 7.15
C HIS A 71 -8.67 -5.06 7.38
N ALA A 72 -7.58 -4.33 7.08
CA ALA A 72 -7.56 -2.87 7.21
C ALA A 72 -8.53 -2.17 6.25
N SER A 73 -8.86 -2.81 5.12
CA SER A 73 -9.78 -2.31 4.09
C SER A 73 -11.25 -2.61 4.41
N GLU A 74 -11.56 -3.52 5.34
CA GLU A 74 -12.94 -3.87 5.72
C GLU A 74 -13.75 -2.63 6.18
N GLU A 75 -13.12 -1.71 6.91
CA GLU A 75 -13.75 -0.50 7.45
C GLU A 75 -14.28 0.45 6.36
N VAL A 76 -13.70 0.40 5.16
CA VAL A 76 -14.09 1.25 4.03
C VAL A 76 -14.83 0.49 2.94
N GLY A 77 -15.00 -0.83 3.10
CA GLY A 77 -15.43 -1.75 2.04
C GLY A 77 -14.36 -1.93 0.97
N TYR A 78 -14.21 -3.15 0.46
CA TYR A 78 -13.29 -3.44 -0.64
C TYR A 78 -13.76 -4.63 -1.48
N GLU A 79 -13.22 -4.74 -2.70
CA GLU A 79 -13.36 -5.89 -3.57
C GLU A 79 -11.98 -6.42 -3.99
N VAL A 80 -11.91 -7.66 -4.44
CA VAL A 80 -10.70 -8.29 -4.98
C VAL A 80 -10.97 -8.69 -6.42
N GLN A 81 -10.03 -8.35 -7.32
CA GLN A 81 -10.08 -8.66 -8.74
C GLN A 81 -8.97 -9.65 -9.13
#